data_AF-A0A7W0YYC9-F1
#
_entry.id   AF-A0A7W0YYC9-F1
#
_cell.length_a   1.000
_cell.length_b   1.000
_cell.length_c   1.000
_cell.angle_alpha   90.00
_cell.angle_beta   90.00
_cell.angle_gamma   90.00
#
_symmetry.space_group_name_H-M   'P 1'
#
loop_
_entity.id
_entity.type
_entity.pdbx_description
1 polymer ?
#
loop_
_entity_poly.entity_id
_entity_poly.type
_entity_poly.pdbx_seq_one_letter_code
_entity_poly.pdbx_strand_id
1 'polypeptide(L)'
;GHLDGVRRTCHELWDVASEQQPKTWFWDWVRDRYDPRPKPVRLLPGIIHWPGVRRMTVDLGAHWVPGEHIRPSSIRGPGSAHAEILAAAAHFPRWARAMDGVSVPYIWLSGYQVTHPEESTRLRLPGLAWVEYRQTLSFTVDRIDRAHTGWASPVI
;
A
#
# COMPACT_ATOMS: atom_id res chain seq x y z
N GLY A 1 17.82 -5.90 -15.78
CA GLY A 1 17.15 -7.14 -15.35
C GLY A 1 15.66 -6.91 -15.42
N HIS A 2 14.93 -7.75 -16.15
CA HIS A 2 13.49 -7.56 -16.38
C HIS A 2 12.76 -7.64 -15.02
N LEU A 3 11.99 -6.61 -14.68
CA LEU A 3 11.12 -6.68 -13.52
C LEU A 3 9.99 -7.65 -13.83
N ASP A 4 9.69 -8.55 -12.90
CA ASP A 4 8.44 -9.30 -12.96
C ASP A 4 7.25 -8.32 -12.93
N GLY A 5 6.18 -8.65 -13.66
CA GLY A 5 5.07 -7.74 -13.98
C GLY A 5 4.48 -7.07 -12.74
N VAL A 6 4.42 -7.79 -11.62
CA VAL A 6 3.97 -7.28 -10.31
C VAL A 6 4.77 -6.07 -9.85
N ARG A 7 6.10 -6.14 -9.90
CA ARG A 7 6.98 -5.06 -9.44
C ARG A 7 6.89 -3.86 -10.36
N ARG A 8 6.77 -4.12 -11.66
CA ARG A 8 6.56 -3.08 -12.67
C ARG A 8 5.25 -2.34 -12.42
N THR A 9 4.13 -3.04 -12.29
CA THR A 9 2.81 -2.43 -12.00
C THR A 9 2.83 -1.62 -10.71
N CYS A 10 3.41 -2.16 -9.64
CA CYS A 10 3.53 -1.43 -8.38
C CYS A 10 4.35 -0.13 -8.54
N HIS A 11 5.47 -0.20 -9.27
CA HIS A 11 6.35 0.95 -9.46
C HIS A 11 5.71 2.02 -10.37
N GLU A 12 5.10 1.63 -11.49
CA GLU A 12 4.45 2.56 -12.41
C GLU A 12 3.24 3.25 -11.76
N LEU A 13 2.39 2.51 -11.05
CA LEU A 13 1.26 3.11 -10.33
C LEU A 13 1.72 3.99 -9.17
N TRP A 14 2.82 3.62 -8.51
CA TRP A 14 3.45 4.47 -7.51
C TRP A 14 3.89 5.81 -8.10
N ASP A 15 4.58 5.78 -9.24
CA ASP A 15 5.07 6.98 -9.90
C ASP A 15 3.90 7.88 -10.33
N VAL A 16 2.89 7.32 -11.01
CA VAL A 16 1.69 8.08 -11.44
C VAL A 16 0.98 8.70 -10.24
N ALA A 17 0.78 7.95 -9.17
CA ALA A 17 0.10 8.47 -7.99
C ALA A 17 0.92 9.58 -7.30
N SER A 18 2.25 9.48 -7.32
CA SER A 18 3.15 10.52 -6.81
C SER A 18 3.11 11.82 -7.61
N GLU A 19 2.95 11.74 -8.93
CA GLU A 19 2.82 12.92 -9.80
C GLU A 19 1.57 13.74 -9.50
N GLN A 20 0.47 13.10 -9.06
CA GLN A 20 -0.78 13.78 -8.69
C GLN A 20 -0.66 14.60 -7.39
N GLN A 21 0.50 14.51 -6.75
CA GLN A 21 0.73 14.93 -5.38
C GLN A 21 2.15 15.49 -5.22
N PRO A 22 2.48 16.55 -5.99
CA PRO A 22 3.85 17.01 -6.15
C PRO A 22 4.47 17.39 -4.80
N LYS A 23 5.71 16.94 -4.56
CA LYS A 23 6.50 17.23 -3.35
C LYS A 23 5.91 16.67 -2.05
N THR A 24 4.91 15.80 -2.13
CA THR A 24 4.23 15.25 -0.96
C THR A 24 4.38 13.74 -0.87
N TRP A 25 5.33 13.09 -1.56
CA TRP A 25 5.43 11.62 -1.55
C TRP A 25 6.73 11.14 -0.95
N PHE A 26 6.60 10.23 0.02
CA PHE A 26 7.72 9.59 0.69
C PHE A 26 7.57 8.09 0.59
N TRP A 27 8.57 7.45 0.00
CA TRP A 27 8.80 6.02 0.23
C TRP A 27 9.69 5.92 1.46
N ASP A 28 9.25 5.20 2.49
CA ASP A 28 10.03 5.11 3.73
C ASP A 28 11.47 4.66 3.44
N TRP A 29 12.36 5.43 4.05
CA TRP A 29 13.79 5.40 3.91
C TRP A 29 14.39 3.99 4.04
N VAL A 30 15.24 3.61 3.09
CA VAL A 30 16.45 2.88 3.46
C VAL A 30 17.52 3.94 3.65
N ARG A 31 17.73 4.40 4.90
CA ARG A 31 18.83 5.29 5.30
C ARG A 31 19.02 6.53 4.40
N ASP A 32 18.10 7.48 4.48
CA ASP A 32 18.31 8.87 3.99
C ASP A 32 18.50 9.05 2.47
N ARG A 33 18.29 8.04 1.62
CA ARG A 33 18.45 8.18 0.16
C ARG A 33 17.25 7.68 -0.62
N TYR A 34 16.85 8.50 -1.60
CA TYR A 34 15.93 8.08 -2.65
C TYR A 34 16.60 6.98 -3.46
N ASP A 35 15.98 5.81 -3.45
CA ASP A 35 16.44 4.65 -4.21
C ASP A 35 15.51 4.47 -5.42
N PRO A 36 15.98 4.74 -6.65
CA PRO A 36 15.19 4.54 -7.86
C PRO A 36 15.01 3.05 -8.20
N ARG A 37 15.53 2.14 -7.36
CA ARG A 37 15.31 0.71 -7.57
C ARG A 37 13.81 0.38 -7.45
N PRO A 38 13.31 -0.47 -8.37
CA PRO A 38 11.95 -0.98 -8.30
C PRO A 38 11.66 -1.60 -6.95
N LYS A 39 10.45 -1.33 -6.44
CA LYS A 39 10.07 -1.73 -5.09
C LYS A 39 10.17 -3.26 -4.96
N PRO A 40 10.79 -3.79 -3.88
CA PRO A 40 10.99 -5.23 -3.69
C PRO A 40 9.70 -5.92 -3.24
N VAL A 41 8.64 -5.73 -4.02
CA VAL A 41 7.31 -6.27 -3.78
C VAL A 41 7.14 -7.61 -4.50
N ARG A 42 6.23 -8.44 -3.97
CA ARG A 42 5.64 -9.60 -4.62
C ARG A 42 4.17 -9.72 -4.18
N LEU A 43 3.38 -10.52 -4.87
CA LEU A 43 2.01 -10.81 -4.44
C LEU A 43 1.98 -11.78 -3.25
N LEU A 44 0.96 -11.66 -2.41
CA LEU A 44 0.60 -12.65 -1.40
C LEU A 44 0.34 -14.01 -2.09
N PRO A 45 0.77 -15.15 -1.52
CA PRO A 45 0.44 -16.46 -2.06
C PRO A 45 -1.06 -16.63 -2.28
N GLY A 46 -1.44 -17.16 -3.44
CA GLY A 46 -2.84 -17.32 -3.84
C GLY A 46 -3.39 -16.18 -4.70
N ILE A 47 -2.70 -15.04 -4.79
CA ILE A 47 -3.04 -13.97 -5.74
C ILE A 47 -2.25 -14.21 -7.04
N ILE A 48 -2.97 -14.21 -8.16
CA ILE A 48 -2.40 -14.40 -9.50
C ILE A 48 -2.24 -13.04 -10.17
N HIS A 49 -1.04 -12.76 -10.68
CA HIS A 49 -0.81 -11.59 -11.51
C HIS A 49 -1.33 -11.82 -12.93
N TRP A 50 -1.95 -10.79 -13.47
CA TRP A 50 -3.00 -10.92 -14.43
C TRP A 50 -2.94 -9.70 -15.36
N PRO A 51 -1.95 -9.65 -16.27
CA PRO A 51 -1.68 -8.46 -17.06
C PRO A 51 -2.89 -8.05 -17.92
N GLY A 52 -3.03 -6.74 -18.15
CA GLY A 52 -4.11 -6.15 -18.95
C GLY A 52 -4.98 -5.16 -18.17
N VAL A 53 -5.91 -4.51 -18.86
CA VAL A 53 -6.88 -3.57 -18.28
C VAL A 53 -8.04 -4.34 -17.68
N ARG A 54 -8.39 -4.04 -16.43
CA ARG A 54 -9.46 -4.74 -15.70
C ARG A 54 -10.29 -3.75 -14.91
N ARG A 55 -11.59 -4.05 -14.83
CA ARG A 55 -12.49 -3.39 -13.87
C ARG A 55 -12.47 -4.17 -12.57
N MET A 56 -12.20 -3.49 -11.47
CA MET A 56 -12.29 -4.04 -10.12
C MET A 56 -13.04 -3.06 -9.23
N THR A 57 -13.74 -3.60 -8.23
CA THR A 57 -14.31 -2.83 -7.13
C THR A 57 -13.53 -3.19 -5.88
N VAL A 58 -13.15 -2.19 -5.10
CA VAL A 58 -12.41 -2.35 -3.85
C VAL A 58 -13.09 -1.51 -2.79
N ASP A 59 -13.42 -2.13 -1.66
CA ASP A 59 -13.91 -1.40 -0.49
C ASP A 59 -12.73 -0.95 0.38
N LEU A 60 -12.40 0.33 0.27
CA LEU A 60 -11.30 0.96 1.01
C LEU A 60 -11.62 1.16 2.51
N GLY A 61 -12.88 1.01 2.91
CA GLY A 61 -13.32 1.04 4.30
C GLY A 61 -13.57 -0.35 4.88
N ALA A 62 -13.32 -1.42 4.12
CA ALA A 62 -13.61 -2.77 4.56
C ALA A 62 -12.94 -3.07 5.90
N HIS A 63 -13.74 -3.64 6.81
CA HIS A 63 -13.36 -3.99 8.19
C HIS A 63 -12.95 -2.81 9.08
N TRP A 64 -12.87 -1.58 8.59
CA TRP A 64 -12.48 -0.44 9.40
C TRP A 64 -13.57 -0.05 10.39
N VAL A 65 -13.20 -0.02 11.68
CA VAL A 65 -14.03 0.54 12.74
C VAL A 65 -13.18 1.57 13.49
N PRO A 66 -13.62 2.84 13.59
CA PRO A 66 -12.88 3.87 14.32
C PRO A 66 -12.56 3.42 15.75
N GLY A 67 -11.27 3.48 16.12
CA GLY A 67 -10.79 3.08 17.44
C GLY A 67 -10.55 1.57 17.64
N GLU A 68 -10.96 0.72 16.70
CA GLU A 68 -10.64 -0.71 16.76
C GLU A 68 -9.35 -1.06 16.03
N HIS A 69 -8.62 -2.01 16.60
CA HIS A 69 -7.41 -2.55 16.00
C HIS A 69 -7.73 -3.84 15.26
N ILE A 70 -7.42 -3.88 13.97
CA ILE A 70 -7.57 -5.08 13.14
C ILE A 70 -6.19 -5.62 12.83
N ARG A 71 -6.00 -6.93 12.98
CA ARG A 71 -4.76 -7.57 12.55
C ARG A 71 -4.81 -7.77 11.04
N PRO A 72 -3.91 -7.18 10.24
CA PRO A 72 -3.91 -7.41 8.80
C PRO A 72 -3.85 -8.90 8.46
N SER A 73 -3.08 -9.68 9.24
CA SER A 73 -2.99 -11.13 9.09
C SER A 73 -4.32 -11.89 9.24
N SER A 74 -5.33 -11.37 9.97
CA SER A 74 -6.61 -12.06 10.15
C SER A 74 -7.60 -11.86 9.01
N ILE A 75 -7.40 -10.85 8.16
CA ILE A 75 -8.28 -10.53 7.02
C ILE A 75 -7.59 -10.63 5.66
N ARG A 76 -6.30 -10.97 5.66
CA ARG A 76 -5.53 -11.20 4.43
C ARG A 76 -5.92 -12.50 3.74
N GLY A 77 -6.05 -12.44 2.43
CA GLY A 77 -6.33 -13.61 1.61
C GLY A 77 -6.13 -13.35 0.13
N PRO A 78 -6.52 -14.31 -0.73
CA PRO A 78 -6.44 -14.18 -2.19
C PRO A 78 -7.21 -12.97 -2.75
N GLY A 79 -8.11 -12.40 -1.95
CA GLY A 79 -8.89 -11.21 -2.30
C GLY A 79 -8.33 -9.88 -1.79
N SER A 80 -7.16 -9.87 -1.17
CA SER A 80 -6.56 -8.64 -0.65
C SER A 80 -6.14 -7.68 -1.76
N ALA A 81 -6.53 -6.41 -1.66
CA ALA A 81 -6.15 -5.40 -2.64
C ALA A 81 -4.65 -5.08 -2.60
N HIS A 82 -4.09 -4.70 -3.75
CA HIS A 82 -2.68 -4.41 -3.96
C HIS A 82 -2.51 -3.22 -4.89
N ALA A 83 -2.41 -3.44 -6.20
CA ALA A 83 -2.23 -2.41 -7.21
C ALA A 83 -3.42 -1.46 -7.25
N GLU A 84 -4.60 -1.95 -6.94
CA GLU A 84 -5.86 -1.21 -6.99
C GLU A 84 -5.86 -0.01 -6.03
N ILE A 85 -5.16 -0.10 -4.89
CA ILE A 85 -5.03 1.00 -3.92
C ILE A 85 -4.15 2.11 -4.49
N LEU A 86 -3.05 1.77 -5.18
CA LEU A 86 -2.20 2.74 -5.85
C LEU A 86 -2.92 3.39 -7.05
N ALA A 87 -3.68 2.60 -7.80
CA ALA A 87 -4.54 3.13 -8.85
C ALA A 87 -5.60 4.07 -8.28
N ALA A 88 -6.22 3.74 -7.14
CA ALA A 88 -7.16 4.63 -6.46
C ALA A 88 -6.48 5.93 -6.00
N ALA A 89 -5.26 5.85 -5.45
CA ALA A 89 -4.49 7.04 -5.06
C ALA A 89 -4.14 7.94 -6.26
N ALA A 90 -3.84 7.35 -7.42
CA ALA A 90 -3.62 8.08 -8.67
C ALA A 90 -4.89 8.76 -9.19
N HIS A 91 -6.03 8.07 -9.18
CA HIS A 91 -7.26 8.61 -9.75
C HIS A 91 -8.04 9.53 -8.79
N PHE A 92 -7.86 9.35 -7.48
CA PHE A 92 -8.59 10.07 -6.43
C PHE A 92 -7.63 10.75 -5.44
N PRO A 93 -6.85 11.76 -5.87
CA PRO A 93 -5.84 12.39 -5.02
C PRO A 93 -6.41 13.07 -3.76
N ARG A 94 -7.67 13.53 -3.80
CA ARG A 94 -8.35 14.09 -2.63
C ARG A 94 -8.64 13.03 -1.56
N TRP A 95 -9.02 11.82 -1.97
CA TRP A 95 -9.23 10.70 -1.04
C TRP A 95 -7.91 10.36 -0.33
N ALA A 96 -6.82 10.28 -1.08
CA ALA A 96 -5.52 9.98 -0.49
C ALA A 96 -5.09 11.01 0.57
N ARG A 97 -5.38 12.30 0.36
CA ARG A 97 -5.11 13.39 1.34
C ARG A 97 -6.09 13.42 2.51
N ALA A 98 -7.26 12.81 2.36
CA ALA A 98 -8.27 12.79 3.41
C ALA A 98 -7.98 11.72 4.47
N MET A 99 -7.05 10.80 4.22
CA MET A 99 -6.62 9.79 5.19
C MET A 99 -6.06 10.45 6.46
N ASP A 100 -6.78 10.33 7.56
CA ASP A 100 -6.41 10.84 8.89
C ASP A 100 -6.32 9.72 9.94
N GLY A 101 -6.78 8.51 9.59
CA GLY A 101 -6.90 7.36 10.48
C GLY A 101 -8.10 7.43 11.44
N VAL A 102 -8.94 8.47 11.34
CA VAL A 102 -10.08 8.76 12.23
C VAL A 102 -11.40 8.82 11.46
N SER A 103 -11.45 9.60 10.38
CA SER A 103 -12.59 9.76 9.48
C SER A 103 -12.40 8.99 8.17
N VAL A 104 -11.14 8.85 7.74
CA VAL A 104 -10.75 8.05 6.58
C VAL A 104 -9.56 7.18 6.98
N PRO A 105 -9.65 5.85 6.84
CA PRO A 105 -8.58 4.96 7.27
C PRO A 105 -7.32 5.13 6.42
N TYR A 106 -6.18 4.94 7.06
CA TYR A 106 -4.95 4.57 6.37
C TYR A 106 -5.12 3.18 5.73
N ILE A 107 -4.48 2.90 4.61
CA ILE A 107 -4.76 1.68 3.85
C ILE A 107 -3.54 0.77 3.75
N TRP A 108 -3.69 -0.49 4.13
CA TRP A 108 -2.74 -1.55 3.84
C TRP A 108 -2.85 -2.00 2.39
N LEU A 109 -1.71 -2.15 1.72
CA LEU A 109 -1.62 -2.86 0.44
C LEU A 109 -1.41 -4.34 0.71
N SER A 110 -2.41 -4.95 1.32
CA SER A 110 -2.31 -6.27 1.94
C SER A 110 -2.15 -7.42 0.93
N GLY A 111 -2.45 -7.20 -0.34
CA GLY A 111 -2.12 -8.15 -1.41
C GLY A 111 -0.65 -8.13 -1.83
N TYR A 112 0.12 -7.10 -1.46
CA TYR A 112 1.57 -7.09 -1.61
C TYR A 112 2.29 -7.64 -0.38
N GLN A 113 3.49 -8.17 -0.59
CA GLN A 113 4.48 -8.49 0.43
C GLN A 113 5.79 -7.84 0.03
N VAL A 114 6.56 -7.38 1.01
CA VAL A 114 7.87 -6.76 0.77
C VAL A 114 8.98 -7.57 1.42
N THR A 115 10.14 -7.63 0.77
CA THR A 115 11.35 -8.23 1.35
C THR A 115 12.33 -7.12 1.71
N HIS A 116 12.73 -7.05 2.99
CA HIS A 116 13.79 -6.13 3.42
C HIS A 116 15.15 -6.84 3.34
N PRO A 117 16.20 -6.23 2.76
CA PRO A 117 17.49 -6.90 2.58
C PRO A 117 18.15 -7.34 3.90
N GLU A 118 17.94 -6.57 4.98
CA GLU A 118 18.55 -6.85 6.29
C GLU A 118 17.78 -7.92 7.10
N GLU A 119 16.54 -8.25 6.72
CA GLU A 119 15.73 -9.30 7.37
C GLU A 119 14.75 -9.92 6.37
N SER A 120 14.94 -11.19 6.00
CA SER A 120 14.05 -11.92 5.10
C SER A 120 12.76 -12.37 5.81
N THR A 121 11.91 -11.43 6.20
CA THR A 121 10.64 -11.76 6.87
C THR A 121 9.46 -11.56 5.93
N ARG A 122 8.75 -12.67 5.63
CA ARG A 122 7.47 -12.68 4.88
C ARG A 122 6.34 -11.93 5.61
N LEU A 123 6.64 -11.43 6.80
CA LEU A 123 5.72 -10.79 7.73
C LEU A 123 5.69 -9.27 7.56
N ARG A 124 6.25 -8.70 6.48
CA ARG A 124 6.21 -7.25 6.25
C ARG A 124 5.22 -6.90 5.14
N LEU A 125 4.46 -5.83 5.40
CA LEU A 125 3.43 -5.30 4.54
C LEU A 125 3.70 -3.86 4.18
N PRO A 126 3.44 -3.49 2.93
CA PRO A 126 3.32 -2.11 2.58
C PRO A 126 1.98 -1.50 3.03
N GLY A 127 2.02 -0.27 3.49
CA GLY A 127 0.86 0.56 3.80
C GLY A 127 0.95 1.93 3.13
N LEU A 128 -0.18 2.61 3.02
CA LEU A 128 -0.33 3.96 2.50
C LEU A 128 -0.95 4.83 3.59
N ALA A 129 -0.30 5.93 3.91
CA ALA A 129 -0.78 6.85 4.93
C ALA A 129 -0.53 8.30 4.51
N TRP A 130 -1.48 9.20 4.76
CA TRP A 130 -1.22 10.63 4.66
C TRP A 130 -0.71 11.16 6.01
N VAL A 131 0.48 11.74 5.97
CA VAL A 131 1.18 12.26 7.14
C VAL A 131 0.95 13.77 7.18
N GLU A 132 -0.06 14.20 7.93
CA GLU A 132 -0.52 15.60 7.96
C GLU A 132 0.60 16.59 8.28
N TYR A 133 1.41 16.32 9.31
CA TYR A 133 2.45 17.25 9.76
C TYR A 133 3.58 17.45 8.74
N ARG A 134 3.83 16.45 7.88
CA ARG A 134 4.77 16.56 6.75
C ARG A 134 4.07 17.00 5.47
N GLN A 135 2.74 17.01 5.46
CA GLN A 135 1.91 17.09 4.28
C GLN A 135 2.38 16.10 3.21
N THR A 136 2.61 14.85 3.61
CA THR A 136 3.13 13.81 2.69
C THR A 136 2.32 12.54 2.74
N LEU A 137 1.99 11.97 1.58
CA LEU A 137 1.64 10.56 1.46
C LEU A 137 2.91 9.71 1.65
N SER A 138 2.92 8.92 2.71
CA SER A 138 3.95 7.95 3.01
C SER A 138 3.52 6.56 2.58
N PHE A 139 4.44 5.84 1.96
CA PHE A 139 4.33 4.40 1.79
C PHE A 139 5.25 3.71 2.76
N THR A 140 4.63 3.13 3.76
CA THR A 140 5.26 2.59 4.95
C THR A 140 5.42 1.09 4.83
N VAL A 141 6.34 0.52 5.60
CA VAL A 141 6.48 -0.92 5.72
C VAL A 141 6.41 -1.31 7.19
N ASP A 142 5.44 -2.14 7.56
CA ASP A 142 5.26 -2.61 8.93
C ASP A 142 4.85 -4.09 8.97
N ARG A 143 4.86 -4.70 10.15
CA ARG A 143 4.62 -6.13 10.35
C ARG A 143 3.14 -6.48 10.13
N ILE A 144 2.87 -7.65 9.56
CA ILE A 144 1.51 -8.13 9.21
C ILE A 144 0.60 -8.31 10.42
N ASP A 145 1.18 -8.40 11.61
CA ASP A 145 0.47 -8.57 12.87
C ASP A 145 0.37 -7.26 13.66
N ARG A 146 0.89 -6.16 13.10
CA ARG A 146 0.76 -4.81 13.65
C ARG A 146 -0.23 -4.03 12.80
N ALA A 147 -1.14 -3.35 13.46
CA ALA A 147 -1.87 -2.22 12.92
C ALA A 147 -1.71 -1.03 13.87
N HIS A 148 -1.44 0.13 13.32
CA HIS A 148 -1.60 1.37 14.06
C HIS A 148 -3.05 1.83 13.90
N THR A 149 -3.60 2.46 14.94
CA THR A 149 -4.99 2.93 14.97
C THR A 149 -5.37 3.57 13.64
N GLY A 150 -6.40 3.03 12.98
CA GLY A 150 -6.91 3.57 11.72
C GLY A 150 -6.40 2.93 10.43
N TRP A 151 -5.61 1.84 10.47
CA TRP A 151 -5.20 1.17 9.22
C TRP A 151 -6.17 0.04 8.85
N ALA A 152 -6.69 0.07 7.62
CA ALA A 152 -7.62 -0.90 7.08
C ALA A 152 -6.99 -1.69 5.92
N SER A 153 -7.36 -2.97 5.78
CA SER A 153 -7.01 -3.75 4.60
C SER A 153 -8.27 -3.96 3.78
N PRO A 154 -8.31 -3.53 2.52
CA PRO A 154 -9.46 -3.77 1.68
C PRO A 154 -9.69 -5.27 1.48
N VAL A 155 -10.96 -5.65 1.44
CA VAL A 155 -11.42 -6.99 1.08
C VAL A 155 -12.34 -6.85 -0.13
N ILE A 156 -12.28 -7.85 -1.01
CA ILE A 156 -13.13 -7.95 -2.22
C ILE A 156 -14.31 -8.88 -2.00
#